data_AF-X1MFZ9-F1
#
_entry.id   AF-X1MFZ9-F1
#
_cell.length_a   1.000
_cell.length_b   1.000
_cell.length_c   1.000
_cell.angle_alpha   90.00
_cell.angle_beta   90.00
_cell.angle_gamma   90.00
#
_symmetry.space_group_name_H-M   'P 1'
#
loop_
_entity.id
_entity.type
_entity.pdbx_description
1 polymer ?
#
loop_
_entity_poly.entity_id
_entity_poly.type
_entity_poly.pdbx_seq_one_letter_code
_entity_poly.pdbx_strand_id
1 'polypeptide(L)'
;MKPADCPYNAIDRILPQLQQKADIIFVDFHAEATSEKVAMGYHLDGRVSCVFGTHTHVVTADERILSGGTAYITDIGMTGSGDSVLGRGAESVLKSFRTRMPVPFEIATGDVKMDAIVVTVDSNSKQAERIERISVSADFEDEKTYDSDDGRPEHFNNNF
;
A
#
# COMPACT_ATOMS: atom_id res chain seq x y z
N MET A 1 -1.05 5.57 -19.01
CA MET A 1 0.03 4.57 -18.79
C MET A 1 -0.03 3.57 -19.92
N LYS A 2 1.11 3.08 -20.44
CA LYS A 2 1.07 1.95 -21.39
C LYS A 2 0.57 0.70 -20.65
N PRO A 3 -0.22 -0.18 -21.29
CA PRO A 3 -0.59 -1.45 -20.68
C PRO A 3 0.67 -2.21 -20.26
N ALA A 4 0.69 -2.69 -19.01
CA ALA A 4 1.74 -3.57 -18.52
C ALA A 4 1.51 -5.00 -19.03
N ASP A 5 2.55 -5.84 -18.91
CA ASP A 5 2.41 -7.28 -19.11
C ASP A 5 1.46 -7.90 -18.08
N CYS A 6 0.89 -9.06 -18.40
CA CYS A 6 0.00 -9.78 -17.49
C CYS A 6 0.74 -10.17 -16.20
N PRO A 7 0.31 -9.69 -15.01
CA PRO A 7 1.01 -9.95 -13.75
C PRO A 7 0.99 -11.44 -13.36
N TYR A 8 -0.07 -12.17 -13.72
CA TYR A 8 -0.20 -13.61 -13.49
C TYR A 8 0.87 -14.41 -14.25
N ASN A 9 1.08 -14.08 -15.53
CA ASN A 9 2.15 -14.72 -16.31
C ASN A 9 3.54 -14.34 -15.81
N ALA A 10 3.70 -13.08 -15.37
CA ALA A 10 4.96 -12.60 -14.83
C ALA A 10 5.34 -13.34 -13.53
N ILE A 11 4.40 -13.51 -12.60
CA ILE A 11 4.65 -14.21 -11.34
C ILE A 11 4.89 -15.71 -11.57
N ASP A 12 4.15 -16.35 -12.49
CA ASP A 12 4.36 -17.77 -12.81
C ASP A 12 5.75 -18.05 -13.40
N ARG A 13 6.33 -17.09 -14.11
CA ARG A 13 7.69 -17.21 -14.67
C ARG A 13 8.78 -17.07 -13.60
N ILE A 14 8.62 -16.17 -12.65
CA ILE A 14 9.66 -15.83 -11.67
C ILE A 14 9.59 -16.69 -10.40
N LEU A 15 8.40 -17.09 -9.98
CA LEU A 15 8.20 -17.80 -8.72
C LEU A 15 9.02 -19.10 -8.58
N PRO A 16 9.13 -19.97 -9.60
CA PRO A 16 9.94 -21.17 -9.51
C PRO A 16 11.43 -20.89 -9.26
N GLN A 17 11.93 -19.73 -9.71
CA GLN A 17 13.32 -19.32 -9.51
C GLN A 17 13.54 -18.78 -8.10
N LEU A 18 12.53 -18.12 -7.52
CA LEU A 18 12.57 -17.60 -6.15
C LEU A 18 12.46 -18.73 -5.12
N GLN A 19 11.63 -19.75 -5.39
CA GLN A 19 11.48 -20.93 -4.52
C GLN A 19 12.77 -21.74 -4.35
N GLN A 20 13.75 -21.58 -5.25
CA GLN A 20 15.08 -22.19 -5.12
C GLN A 20 16.04 -21.37 -4.23
N LYS A 21 15.66 -20.15 -3.87
CA LYS A 21 16.53 -19.17 -3.18
C LYS A 21 15.95 -18.69 -1.85
N ALA A 22 14.65 -18.84 -1.64
CA ALA A 22 13.94 -18.37 -0.46
C ALA A 22 12.84 -19.35 -0.06
N ASP A 23 12.75 -19.64 1.24
CA ASP A 23 11.70 -20.47 1.82
C ASP A 23 10.39 -19.70 2.03
N ILE A 24 10.51 -18.40 2.33
CA ILE A 24 9.40 -17.51 2.66
C ILE A 24 9.30 -16.45 1.56
N ILE A 25 8.13 -16.36 0.93
CA ILE A 25 7.90 -15.46 -0.21
C ILE A 25 6.70 -14.57 0.08
N PHE A 26 6.90 -13.26 -0.06
CA PHE A 26 5.90 -12.22 0.10
C PHE A 26 5.70 -11.54 -1.25
N VAL A 27 4.44 -11.29 -1.62
CA VAL A 27 4.08 -10.64 -2.87
C VAL A 27 3.27 -9.38 -2.56
N ASP A 28 3.88 -8.22 -2.82
CA ASP A 28 3.17 -6.95 -2.91
C ASP A 28 2.52 -6.85 -4.30
N PHE A 29 1.20 -6.80 -4.36
CA PHE A 29 0.46 -6.63 -5.59
C PHE A 29 -0.17 -5.23 -5.66
N HIS A 30 0.60 -4.30 -6.23
CA HIS A 30 0.19 -2.91 -6.45
C HIS A 30 -0.81 -2.80 -7.61
N ALA A 31 -2.09 -2.66 -7.28
CA ALA A 31 -3.18 -2.66 -8.26
C ALA A 31 -4.37 -1.82 -7.78
N GLU A 32 -5.26 -1.42 -8.69
CA GLU A 32 -6.48 -0.67 -8.33
C GLU A 32 -7.68 -1.60 -8.11
N ALA A 33 -7.93 -2.51 -9.05
CA ALA A 33 -9.13 -3.33 -9.03
C ALA A 33 -9.07 -4.41 -7.94
N THR A 34 -10.02 -4.35 -7.00
CA THR A 34 -10.14 -5.35 -5.92
C THR A 34 -10.31 -6.77 -6.46
N SER A 35 -11.02 -6.95 -7.57
CA SER A 35 -11.17 -8.25 -8.23
C SER A 35 -9.84 -8.84 -8.71
N GLU A 36 -8.94 -8.01 -9.26
CA GLU A 36 -7.61 -8.46 -9.68
C GLU A 36 -6.77 -8.86 -8.47
N LYS A 37 -6.87 -8.11 -7.36
CA LYS A 37 -6.14 -8.42 -6.12
C LYS A 37 -6.60 -9.73 -5.50
N VAL A 38 -7.91 -9.92 -5.37
CA VAL A 38 -8.49 -11.14 -4.83
C VAL A 38 -8.16 -12.35 -5.71
N ALA A 39 -8.21 -12.19 -7.03
CA ALA A 39 -7.80 -13.23 -7.98
C ALA A 39 -6.31 -13.59 -7.85
N MET A 40 -5.42 -12.61 -7.66
CA MET A 40 -4.00 -12.86 -7.38
C MET A 40 -3.80 -13.64 -6.07
N GLY A 41 -4.55 -13.29 -5.02
CA GLY A 41 -4.56 -14.04 -3.76
C GLY A 41 -4.89 -15.52 -3.96
N TYR A 42 -5.96 -15.83 -4.70
CA TYR A 42 -6.30 -17.22 -5.03
C TYR A 42 -5.30 -17.89 -5.98
N HIS A 43 -4.72 -17.16 -6.94
CA HIS A 43 -3.74 -17.69 -7.89
C HIS A 43 -2.43 -18.14 -7.23
N LEU A 44 -2.08 -17.50 -6.10
CA LEU A 44 -0.86 -17.76 -5.35
C LEU A 44 -1.09 -18.51 -4.03
N ASP A 45 -2.33 -18.87 -3.70
CA ASP A 45 -2.66 -19.62 -2.49
C ASP A 45 -1.89 -20.95 -2.43
N GLY A 46 -1.17 -21.17 -1.33
CA GLY A 46 -0.29 -22.33 -1.10
C GLY A 46 1.03 -22.29 -1.88
N ARG A 47 1.30 -21.24 -2.67
CA ARG A 47 2.54 -21.09 -3.45
C ARG A 47 3.51 -20.07 -2.83
N VAL A 48 2.98 -19.17 -1.99
CA VAL A 48 3.71 -18.12 -1.27
C VAL A 48 3.19 -18.00 0.16
N SER A 49 3.99 -17.39 1.04
CA SER A 49 3.60 -17.21 2.45
C SER A 49 2.61 -16.05 2.63
N CYS A 50 2.73 -14.98 1.83
CA CYS A 50 1.84 -13.83 1.90
C CYS A 50 1.64 -13.14 0.55
N VAL A 51 0.41 -12.72 0.27
CA VAL A 51 0.06 -11.79 -0.81
C VAL A 51 -0.68 -10.61 -0.19
N PHE A 52 -0.19 -9.40 -0.37
CA PHE A 52 -0.86 -8.20 0.12
C PHE A 52 -0.96 -7.17 -1.00
N GLY A 53 -2.09 -6.48 -1.07
CA GLY A 53 -2.25 -5.40 -2.03
C GLY A 53 -1.80 -4.04 -1.49
N THR A 54 -1.43 -3.17 -2.41
CA THR A 54 -1.17 -1.74 -2.20
C THR A 54 -1.82 -0.93 -3.32
N HIS A 55 -1.73 0.41 -3.26
CA HIS A 55 -2.15 1.43 -4.24
C HIS A 55 -3.32 2.31 -3.78
N THR A 56 -4.36 1.74 -3.17
CA THR A 56 -5.61 2.49 -2.95
C THR A 56 -5.52 3.47 -1.79
N HIS A 57 -4.48 3.36 -0.97
CA HIS A 57 -4.23 4.16 0.23
C HIS A 57 -5.32 4.03 1.31
N VAL A 58 -6.21 3.04 1.20
CA VAL A 58 -7.26 2.77 2.18
C VAL A 58 -7.18 1.31 2.60
N VAL A 59 -6.86 1.09 3.88
CA VAL A 59 -6.75 -0.26 4.45
C VAL A 59 -8.08 -1.01 4.34
N THR A 60 -8.03 -2.27 3.91
CA THR A 60 -9.20 -3.16 3.89
C THR A 60 -9.28 -3.97 5.18
N ALA A 61 -10.46 -4.51 5.52
CA ALA A 61 -10.69 -5.34 6.70
C ALA A 61 -10.95 -6.81 6.34
N ASP A 62 -10.24 -7.29 5.31
CA ASP A 62 -10.39 -8.63 4.75
C ASP A 62 -9.14 -9.51 4.94
N GLU A 63 -8.28 -9.14 5.90
CA GLU A 63 -7.11 -9.92 6.28
C GLU A 63 -7.52 -11.34 6.71
N ARG A 64 -6.90 -12.34 6.09
CA ARG A 64 -7.19 -13.75 6.37
C ARG A 64 -6.07 -14.65 5.92
N ILE A 65 -6.10 -15.88 6.40
CA ILE A 65 -5.29 -16.97 5.85
C ILE A 65 -6.18 -17.75 4.88
N LEU A 66 -5.69 -17.92 3.65
CA LEU A 66 -6.38 -18.68 2.61
C LEU A 66 -6.24 -20.18 2.85
N SER A 67 -7.00 -20.99 2.11
CA SER A 67 -7.08 -22.44 2.31
C SER A 67 -5.73 -23.18 2.16
N GLY A 68 -4.85 -22.68 1.29
CA GLY A 68 -3.50 -23.20 1.08
C GLY A 68 -2.46 -22.69 2.07
N GLY A 69 -2.86 -21.87 3.05
CA GLY A 69 -1.97 -21.33 4.09
C GLY A 69 -1.28 -20.02 3.72
N THR A 70 -1.73 -19.31 2.67
CA THR A 70 -1.20 -17.99 2.32
C THR A 70 -1.92 -16.88 3.08
N ALA A 71 -1.19 -15.99 3.75
CA ALA A 71 -1.78 -14.77 4.32
C ALA A 71 -2.18 -13.81 3.20
N TYR A 72 -3.36 -13.20 3.32
CA TYR A 72 -3.92 -12.32 2.30
C TYR A 72 -4.60 -11.09 2.90
N ILE A 73 -4.46 -9.94 2.23
CA ILE A 73 -5.26 -8.71 2.44
C ILE A 73 -5.34 -7.93 1.12
N THR A 74 -6.50 -7.33 0.82
CA THR A 74 -6.72 -6.60 -0.44
C THR A 74 -5.98 -5.27 -0.50
N ASP A 75 -5.89 -4.48 0.57
CA ASP A 75 -4.99 -3.33 0.60
C ASP A 75 -4.51 -3.06 2.02
N ILE A 76 -3.19 -2.89 2.19
CA ILE A 76 -2.60 -2.58 3.49
C ILE A 76 -2.76 -1.12 3.88
N GLY A 77 -3.24 -0.25 2.98
CA GLY A 77 -3.45 1.17 3.24
C GLY A 77 -2.23 2.01 2.92
N MET A 78 -2.01 3.05 3.72
CA MET A 78 -0.97 4.06 3.51
C MET A 78 -0.25 4.37 4.81
N THR A 79 1.02 4.77 4.69
CA THR A 79 1.72 5.50 5.75
C THR A 79 1.88 6.95 5.30
N GLY A 80 1.20 7.88 5.97
CA GLY A 80 1.15 9.28 5.57
C GLY A 80 0.03 10.05 6.28
N SER A 81 -0.32 11.22 5.76
CA SER A 81 -1.36 12.08 6.33
C SER A 81 -2.75 11.45 6.24
N GLY A 82 -3.38 11.21 7.38
CA GLY A 82 -4.73 10.67 7.52
C GLY A 82 -5.84 11.71 7.30
N ASP A 83 -5.60 12.99 7.64
CA ASP A 83 -6.50 14.10 7.33
C ASP A 83 -6.24 14.64 5.92
N SER A 84 -6.49 13.77 4.93
CA SER A 84 -6.17 14.06 3.53
C SER A 84 -7.03 13.25 2.57
N VAL A 85 -6.96 13.60 1.28
CA VAL A 85 -7.48 12.75 0.19
C VAL A 85 -6.31 11.94 -0.36
N LEU A 86 -6.11 10.75 0.20
CA LEU A 86 -5.09 9.77 -0.21
C LEU A 86 -3.66 10.36 -0.20
N GLY A 87 -3.35 11.21 0.77
CA GLY A 87 -2.05 11.89 0.93
C GLY A 87 -1.99 13.31 0.34
N ARG A 88 -3.08 13.81 -0.25
CA ARG A 88 -3.17 15.16 -0.85
C ARG A 88 -4.11 16.07 -0.08
N GLY A 89 -3.81 17.37 -0.07
CA GLY A 89 -4.67 18.38 0.56
C GLY A 89 -6.08 18.37 -0.03
N ALA A 90 -7.10 18.22 0.83
CA ALA A 90 -8.48 17.97 0.42
C ALA A 90 -9.04 19.05 -0.52
N GLU A 91 -8.76 20.33 -0.24
CA GLU A 91 -9.22 21.46 -1.06
C GLU A 91 -8.72 21.39 -2.51
N SER A 92 -7.45 21.04 -2.72
CA SER A 92 -6.85 20.95 -4.06
C SER A 92 -7.52 19.87 -4.91
N VAL A 93 -7.80 18.71 -4.29
CA VAL A 93 -8.46 17.58 -4.96
C VAL A 93 -9.93 17.89 -5.24
N LEU A 94 -10.65 18.46 -4.27
CA LEU A 94 -12.05 18.88 -4.44
C LEU A 94 -12.20 19.92 -5.56
N LYS A 95 -11.29 20.89 -5.63
CA LYS A 95 -11.28 21.90 -6.70
C LYS A 95 -11.08 21.25 -8.06
N SER A 96 -10.15 20.30 -8.18
CA SER A 96 -9.93 19.55 -9.43
C SER A 96 -11.17 18.76 -9.83
N PHE A 97 -11.79 18.00 -8.92
CA PHE A 97 -13.00 17.22 -9.23
C PHE A 97 -14.21 18.08 -9.62
N ARG A 98 -14.41 19.23 -8.95
CA ARG A 98 -15.55 20.12 -9.22
C ARG A 98 -15.38 20.94 -10.49
N THR A 99 -14.17 21.43 -10.75
CA THR A 99 -13.92 22.33 -11.89
C THR A 99 -13.49 21.58 -13.15
N ARG A 100 -12.97 20.36 -13.01
CA ARG A 100 -12.27 19.59 -14.06
C ARG A 100 -11.11 20.36 -14.71
N MET A 101 -10.58 21.36 -14.01
CA MET A 101 -9.41 22.12 -14.41
C MET A 101 -8.17 21.57 -13.72
N PRO A 102 -6.98 21.68 -14.35
CA PRO A 102 -5.72 21.32 -13.69
C PRO A 102 -5.50 22.15 -12.41
N VAL A 103 -5.26 21.46 -11.29
CA VAL A 103 -4.89 22.06 -10.00
C VAL A 103 -3.69 21.29 -9.47
N PRO A 104 -2.62 21.97 -9.00
CA PRO A 104 -1.52 21.30 -8.31
C PRO A 104 -2.03 20.59 -7.05
N PHE A 105 -1.63 19.33 -6.83
CA PHE A 105 -1.98 18.57 -5.64
C PHE A 105 -0.89 18.67 -4.58
N GLU A 106 -1.13 19.51 -3.58
CA GLU A 106 -0.25 19.69 -2.43
C GLU A 106 -0.23 18.42 -1.56
N ILE A 107 0.93 18.10 -0.99
CA ILE A 107 1.09 16.99 -0.06
C ILE A 107 0.49 17.40 1.28
N ALA A 108 -0.37 16.56 1.85
CA ALA A 108 -0.89 16.79 3.19
C ALA A 108 0.14 16.35 4.24
N THR A 109 0.30 17.14 5.31
CA THR A 109 1.35 16.95 6.33
C THR A 109 0.80 16.71 7.74
N GLY A 110 -0.50 16.93 7.99
CA GLY A 110 -1.13 16.73 9.30
C GLY A 110 -1.62 15.30 9.55
N ASP A 111 -1.98 14.99 10.80
CA ASP A 111 -2.61 13.71 11.22
C ASP A 111 -1.91 12.46 10.64
N VAL A 112 -0.60 12.33 10.86
CA VAL A 112 0.18 11.25 10.27
C VAL A 112 -0.19 9.91 10.89
N LYS A 113 -0.47 8.94 10.03
CA LYS A 113 -0.83 7.56 10.39
C LYS A 113 0.06 6.58 9.65
N MET A 114 0.31 5.44 10.26
CA MET A 114 1.02 4.31 9.67
C MET A 114 0.12 3.09 9.70
N ASP A 115 -0.31 2.65 8.52
CA ASP A 115 -0.93 1.34 8.34
C ASP A 115 0.11 0.29 7.92
N ALA A 116 0.03 -0.89 8.51
CA ALA A 116 0.92 -2.01 8.23
C ALA A 116 0.21 -3.35 8.51
N ILE A 117 0.89 -4.46 8.18
CA ILE A 117 0.47 -5.81 8.58
C ILE A 117 1.60 -6.54 9.29
N VAL A 118 1.24 -7.38 10.26
CA VAL A 118 2.14 -8.32 10.93
C VAL A 118 1.71 -9.73 10.54
N VAL A 119 2.62 -10.47 9.90
CA VAL A 119 2.38 -11.84 9.44
C VAL A 119 3.34 -12.79 10.16
N THR A 120 2.79 -13.81 10.82
CA THR A 120 3.55 -14.91 11.41
C THR A 120 3.58 -16.06 10.41
N VAL A 121 4.76 -16.57 10.08
CA VAL A 121 4.96 -17.69 9.14
C VAL A 121 5.71 -18.81 9.86
N ASP A 122 5.19 -20.04 9.77
CA ASP A 122 5.86 -21.22 10.31
C ASP A 122 7.05 -21.60 9.43
N SER A 123 8.23 -21.74 10.02
CA SER A 123 9.46 -22.04 9.29
C SER A 123 9.48 -23.45 8.67
N ASN A 124 8.65 -24.38 9.17
CA ASN A 124 8.65 -25.76 8.73
C ASN A 124 7.67 -26.03 7.59
N SER A 125 6.48 -25.45 7.61
CA SER A 125 5.43 -25.55 6.58
C SER A 125 5.47 -24.41 5.58
N LYS A 126 6.08 -23.27 5.95
CA LYS A 126 6.22 -22.03 5.15
C LYS A 126 4.88 -21.33 4.94
N GLN A 127 3.86 -21.81 5.64
CA GLN A 127 2.50 -21.27 5.65
C GLN A 127 2.39 -20.17 6.71
N ALA A 128 1.52 -19.20 6.45
CA ALA A 128 1.16 -18.21 7.42
C ALA A 128 0.28 -18.82 8.51
N GLU A 129 0.60 -18.54 9.76
CA GLU A 129 -0.17 -18.92 10.95
C GLU A 129 -1.08 -17.79 11.42
N ARG A 130 -0.68 -16.54 11.15
CA ARG A 130 -1.44 -15.36 11.56
C ARG A 130 -1.17 -14.17 10.66
N ILE A 131 -2.18 -13.34 10.48
CA ILE A 131 -2.09 -12.00 9.89
C ILE A 131 -2.87 -11.03 10.78
N GLU A 132 -2.27 -9.87 11.07
CA GLU A 132 -2.92 -8.76 11.79
C GLU A 132 -2.65 -7.44 11.10
N ARG A 133 -3.67 -6.58 11.06
CA ARG A 133 -3.51 -5.18 10.68
C ARG A 133 -3.02 -4.36 11.86
N ILE A 134 -2.13 -3.43 11.57
CA ILE A 134 -1.61 -2.43 12.48
C ILE A 134 -2.01 -1.06 11.93
N SER A 135 -2.55 -0.21 12.78
CA SER A 135 -2.74 1.20 12.49
C SER A 135 -2.25 2.01 13.68
N VAL A 136 -1.25 2.85 13.46
CA VAL A 136 -0.63 3.69 14.49
C VAL A 136 -0.79 5.13 14.07
N SER A 137 -1.42 5.94 14.91
CA SER A 137 -1.43 7.39 14.76
C SER A 137 -0.21 7.96 15.48
N ALA A 138 0.45 8.91 14.87
CA ALA A 138 1.56 9.60 15.51
C ALA A 138 1.06 10.88 16.18
N ASP A 139 1.40 11.03 17.46
CA ASP A 139 1.21 12.28 18.18
C ASP A 139 2.34 13.24 17.77
N PHE A 140 2.04 14.21 16.91
CA PHE A 140 2.98 15.25 16.50
C PHE A 140 2.55 16.61 17.04
N GLU A 141 3.48 17.35 17.65
CA GLU A 141 3.42 18.82 17.71
C GLU A 141 3.99 19.36 16.40
N ASP A 142 3.26 20.25 15.72
CA ASP A 142 3.61 20.79 14.40
C ASP A 142 5.01 21.47 14.38
N GLU A 143 6.07 20.71 14.08
CA GLU A 143 7.32 21.27 13.61
C GLU A 143 7.28 21.38 12.08
N LYS A 144 6.90 22.58 11.63
CA LYS A 144 6.97 23.15 10.28
C LYS A 144 7.53 22.29 9.14
N THR A 145 6.65 22.10 8.15
CA THR A 145 6.87 22.02 6.69
C THR A 145 7.90 21.02 6.16
N TYR A 146 7.36 20.01 5.49
CA TYR A 146 8.02 19.10 4.57
C TYR A 146 9.13 19.79 3.74
N ASP A 147 10.36 19.32 3.92
CA ASP A 147 11.54 19.68 3.14
C ASP A 147 11.54 18.85 1.85
N SER A 148 11.39 19.51 0.70
CA SER A 148 11.32 18.88 -0.62
C SER A 148 12.71 18.52 -1.13
N ASP A 149 13.39 17.57 -0.48
CA ASP A 149 14.64 16.93 -0.97
C ASP A 149 15.79 17.92 -1.34
N ASP A 150 15.71 19.19 -0.92
CA ASP A 150 16.71 20.23 -1.22
C ASP A 150 17.26 20.95 0.02
N GLY A 151 16.78 20.62 1.21
CA GLY A 151 17.29 21.16 2.47
C GLY A 151 16.80 22.58 2.76
N ARG A 152 15.78 23.09 2.05
CA ARG A 152 15.37 24.50 2.14
C ARG A 152 13.90 24.63 2.50
N PRO A 153 13.56 25.41 3.54
CA PRO A 153 12.17 25.76 3.81
C PRO A 153 11.63 26.56 2.62
N GLU A 154 10.48 26.16 2.05
CA GLU A 154 9.76 26.97 1.07
C GLU A 154 9.27 28.26 1.72
N HIS A 155 10.10 29.31 1.65
CA HIS A 155 9.81 30.63 2.21
C HIS A 155 8.87 31.49 1.33
N PHE A 156 8.29 30.93 0.27
CA PHE A 156 7.50 31.69 -0.70
C PHE A 156 6.10 31.08 -0.88
N ASN A 157 5.21 31.33 0.08
CA ASN A 157 3.77 31.56 -0.22
C ASN A 157 3.00 32.17 0.96
N ASN A 158 3.59 33.16 1.64
CA ASN A 158 2.83 34.10 2.48
C ASN A 158 3.21 35.54 2.11
N ASN A 159 2.77 35.96 0.93
CA ASN A 159 2.59 37.37 0.57
C ASN A 159 1.70 37.42 -0.67
N PHE A 160 0.38 37.46 -0.47
CA PHE A 160 -0.56 38.47 -0.98
C PHE A 160 -1.98 38.12 -0.52
#